data_AF-A0A1F4WH90-F1
#
_entry.id   AF-A0A1F4WH90-F1
#
_cell.length_a   1.000
_cell.length_b   1.000
_cell.length_c   1.000
_cell.angle_alpha   90.00
_cell.angle_beta   90.00
_cell.angle_gamma   90.00
#
_symmetry.space_group_name_H-M   'P 1'
#
loop_
_entity.id
_entity.type
_entity.pdbx_description
1 polymer ?
#
loop_
_entity_poly.entity_id
_entity_poly.type
_entity_poly.pdbx_seq_one_letter_code
_entity_poly.pdbx_strand_id
1 'polypeptide(L)'
;MNTKFAIFLIILMGAAIFAGVYSNLREQAAVDDSKLPQKVEMDRGFQRWITNLRNKDVVIEADEFRLVEKNEIYNTKWMKVYSIEDEEAKKVYDATIEASKQVDKIIFSPSDREFIDFRNIDREGYKSNEVRFYGQKEDKIIDLRALDCSTRANCYIDRAYFLDNDLFVVSEISRNIDKKDETAEICLPEQTCTYTFKLHLVDLINNARWIYESESFEAVLTELIPNL
;
A
#
# COMPACT_ATOMS: atom_id res chain seq x y z
N MET A 1 31.58 10.97 52.59
CA MET A 1 30.47 10.91 51.61
C MET A 1 29.63 9.69 51.95
N ASN A 2 28.32 9.86 52.18
CA ASN A 2 27.47 8.78 52.67
C ASN A 2 27.26 7.74 51.55
N THR A 3 27.65 6.49 51.73
CA THR A 3 27.62 5.45 50.68
C THR A 3 26.25 5.31 50.03
N LYS A 4 25.17 5.52 50.82
CA LYS A 4 23.79 5.56 50.32
C LYS A 4 23.51 6.70 49.34
N PHE A 5 24.12 7.86 49.55
CA PHE A 5 24.01 9.03 48.67
C PHE A 5 24.74 8.82 47.35
N ALA A 6 25.91 8.19 47.39
CA ALA A 6 26.66 7.83 46.18
C ALA A 6 25.90 6.79 45.33
N ILE A 7 25.32 5.77 45.95
CA ILE A 7 24.48 4.76 45.27
C ILE A 7 23.25 5.42 44.63
N PHE A 8 22.58 6.32 45.34
CA PHE A 8 21.43 7.07 44.81
C PHE A 8 21.81 7.89 43.57
N LEU A 9 22.93 8.61 43.60
CA LEU A 9 23.41 9.37 42.43
C LEU A 9 23.73 8.47 41.25
N ILE A 10 24.32 7.29 41.47
CA ILE A 10 24.61 6.33 40.38
C ILE A 10 23.32 5.81 39.76
N ILE A 11 22.32 5.47 40.56
CA ILE A 11 21.00 5.03 40.05
C ILE A 11 20.35 6.15 39.24
N LEU A 12 20.43 7.39 39.72
CA LEU A 12 19.82 8.54 39.07
C LEU A 12 20.51 8.88 37.74
N MET A 13 21.85 8.81 37.70
CA MET A 13 22.62 8.91 36.45
C MET A 13 22.29 7.77 35.48
N GLY A 14 22.18 6.53 35.97
CA GLY A 14 21.81 5.38 35.15
C GLY A 14 20.41 5.51 34.54
N ALA A 15 19.44 5.97 35.34
CA ALA A 15 18.07 6.23 34.88
C ALA A 15 18.03 7.34 33.82
N ALA A 16 18.82 8.41 33.99
CA ALA A 16 18.91 9.50 33.02
C ALA A 16 19.53 9.06 31.69
N ILE A 17 20.60 8.25 31.73
CA ILE A 17 21.21 7.67 30.52
C ILE A 17 20.21 6.76 29.81
N PHE A 18 19.53 5.88 30.55
CA PHE A 18 18.53 4.97 29.98
C PHE A 18 17.37 5.74 29.34
N ALA A 19 16.84 6.76 30.02
CA ALA A 19 15.78 7.60 29.48
C ALA A 19 16.22 8.34 28.21
N GLY A 20 17.45 8.86 28.16
CA GLY A 20 18.01 9.51 26.98
C GLY A 20 18.16 8.56 25.79
N VAL A 21 18.72 7.36 26.01
CA VAL A 21 18.83 6.33 24.97
C VAL A 21 17.45 5.90 24.47
N TYR A 22 16.51 5.66 25.38
CA TYR A 22 15.14 5.28 25.01
C TYR A 22 14.43 6.37 24.20
N SER A 23 14.60 7.65 24.58
CA SER A 23 14.05 8.78 23.82
C SER A 23 14.60 8.84 22.41
N ASN A 24 15.93 8.74 22.26
CA ASN A 24 16.58 8.75 20.95
C ASN A 24 16.15 7.56 20.08
N LEU A 25 16.05 6.36 20.65
CA LEU A 25 15.57 5.18 19.92
C LEU A 25 14.12 5.36 19.45
N ARG A 26 13.26 5.95 20.28
CA ARG A 26 11.87 6.20 19.93
C ARG A 26 11.72 7.27 18.85
N GLU A 27 12.52 8.34 18.92
CA GLU A 27 12.52 9.41 17.92
C GLU A 27 13.06 8.89 16.58
N GLN A 28 14.14 8.10 16.62
CA GLN A 28 14.67 7.47 15.42
C GLN A 28 13.68 6.47 14.80
N ALA A 29 13.02 5.65 15.62
CA ALA A 29 11.96 4.75 15.14
C ALA A 29 10.81 5.52 14.49
N ALA A 30 10.40 6.67 15.04
CA ALA A 30 9.37 7.50 14.44
C ALA A 30 9.79 8.10 13.08
N VAL A 31 11.06 8.49 12.95
CA VAL A 31 11.62 8.96 11.67
C VAL A 31 11.71 7.82 10.66
N ASP A 32 12.16 6.64 11.08
CA ASP A 32 12.29 5.47 10.21
C ASP A 32 10.91 4.96 9.75
N ASP A 33 9.91 4.94 10.65
CA ASP A 33 8.53 4.58 10.33
C ASP A 33 7.86 5.57 9.36
N SER A 34 8.33 6.82 9.32
CA SER A 34 7.82 7.85 8.41
C SER A 34 8.30 7.69 6.96
N LYS A 35 9.38 6.92 6.75
CA LYS A 35 10.00 6.70 5.45
C LYS A 35 9.48 5.41 4.81
N LEU A 36 9.65 5.33 3.50
CA LEU A 36 9.35 4.10 2.76
C LEU A 36 10.20 2.94 3.32
N PRO A 37 9.61 1.77 3.64
CA PRO A 37 10.38 0.66 4.17
C PRO A 37 11.41 0.17 3.17
N GLN A 38 12.62 -0.15 3.65
CA GLN A 38 13.73 -0.59 2.80
C GLN A 38 13.38 -1.80 1.92
N LYS A 39 12.51 -2.70 2.40
CA LYS A 39 12.03 -3.86 1.61
C LYS A 39 11.25 -3.42 0.37
N VAL A 40 10.50 -2.31 0.45
CA VAL A 40 9.78 -1.74 -0.70
C VAL A 40 10.77 -1.03 -1.62
N GLU A 41 11.64 -0.19 -1.05
CA GLU A 41 12.62 0.58 -1.81
C GLU A 41 13.57 -0.33 -2.60
N MET A 42 14.06 -1.40 -2.01
CA MET A 42 14.99 -2.33 -2.68
C MET A 42 14.29 -3.34 -3.61
N ASP A 43 12.95 -3.34 -3.65
CA ASP A 43 12.22 -4.28 -4.48
C ASP A 43 12.43 -4.00 -5.99
N ARG A 44 12.53 -5.07 -6.77
CA ARG A 44 12.76 -4.96 -8.23
C ARG A 44 11.57 -4.33 -8.95
N GLY A 45 10.35 -4.57 -8.49
CA GLY A 45 9.13 -3.99 -9.03
C GLY A 45 9.13 -2.48 -8.87
N PHE A 46 9.47 -2.00 -7.67
CA PHE A 46 9.61 -0.59 -7.33
C PHE A 46 10.74 0.10 -8.11
N GLN A 47 11.95 -0.46 -8.10
CA GLN A 47 13.09 0.14 -8.78
C GLN A 47 12.88 0.25 -10.29
N ARG A 48 12.25 -0.76 -10.91
CA ARG A 48 11.84 -0.69 -12.33
C ARG A 48 10.78 0.37 -12.56
N TRP A 49 9.83 0.50 -11.65
CA TRP A 49 8.76 1.48 -11.75
C TRP A 49 9.29 2.92 -11.76
N ILE A 50 10.06 3.31 -10.73
CA ILE A 50 10.66 4.64 -10.66
C ILE A 50 11.58 4.89 -11.87
N THR A 51 12.34 3.89 -12.30
CA THR A 51 13.18 4.02 -13.50
C THR A 51 12.36 4.27 -14.77
N ASN A 52 11.22 3.58 -14.93
CA ASN A 52 10.33 3.77 -16.06
C ASN A 52 9.70 5.16 -16.07
N LEU A 53 9.26 5.65 -14.91
CA LEU A 53 8.74 7.01 -14.74
C LEU A 53 9.80 8.05 -15.11
N ARG A 54 11.02 7.89 -14.59
CA ARG A 54 12.14 8.78 -14.90
C ARG A 54 12.49 8.83 -16.38
N ASN A 55 12.42 7.69 -17.07
CA ASN A 55 12.65 7.62 -18.52
C ASN A 55 11.56 8.34 -19.35
N LYS A 56 10.44 8.67 -18.73
CA LYS A 56 9.28 9.35 -19.32
C LYS A 56 9.08 10.73 -18.70
N ASP A 57 10.17 11.34 -18.23
CA ASP A 57 10.25 12.69 -17.66
C ASP A 57 9.45 12.92 -16.35
N VAL A 58 9.05 11.85 -15.67
CA VAL A 58 8.47 11.91 -14.32
C VAL A 58 9.56 11.56 -13.31
N VAL A 59 10.18 12.58 -12.73
CA VAL A 59 11.27 12.41 -11.75
C VAL A 59 10.66 12.25 -10.36
N ILE A 60 10.80 11.05 -9.80
CA ILE A 60 10.37 10.71 -8.45
C ILE A 60 11.46 9.87 -7.81
N GLU A 61 11.79 10.16 -6.57
CA GLU A 61 12.77 9.42 -5.79
C GLU A 61 12.12 8.70 -4.59
N ALA A 62 12.77 7.65 -4.11
CA ALA A 62 12.23 6.85 -3.01
C ALA A 62 12.12 7.65 -1.69
N ASP A 63 13.02 8.61 -1.51
CA ASP A 63 13.08 9.49 -0.35
C ASP A 63 12.05 10.62 -0.40
N GLU A 64 11.30 10.81 -1.49
CA GLU A 64 10.15 11.72 -1.55
C GLU A 64 8.92 11.14 -0.85
N PHE A 65 8.85 9.81 -0.70
CA PHE A 65 7.70 9.15 -0.09
C PHE A 65 7.67 9.33 1.43
N ARG A 66 6.52 9.77 1.95
CA ARG A 66 6.26 9.93 3.38
C ARG A 66 5.00 9.21 3.80
N LEU A 67 5.04 8.57 4.97
CA LEU A 67 3.86 7.94 5.56
C LEU A 67 2.81 9.01 5.89
N VAL A 68 1.65 8.96 5.25
CA VAL A 68 0.53 9.89 5.49
C VAL A 68 -0.59 9.26 6.30
N GLU A 69 -0.79 7.95 6.17
CA GLU A 69 -1.91 7.27 6.82
C GLU A 69 -1.58 5.81 7.13
N LYS A 70 -2.07 5.34 8.28
CA LYS A 70 -2.08 3.92 8.65
C LYS A 70 -3.51 3.50 8.97
N ASN A 71 -4.00 2.52 8.23
CA ASN A 71 -5.37 2.03 8.28
C ASN A 71 -5.44 0.54 8.53
N GLU A 72 -6.56 0.07 9.05
CA GLU A 72 -6.89 -1.35 9.04
C GLU A 72 -7.50 -1.75 7.69
N ILE A 73 -7.23 -2.98 7.23
CA ILE A 73 -7.72 -3.49 5.95
C ILE A 73 -9.10 -4.14 6.12
N TYR A 74 -9.25 -4.95 7.17
CA TYR A 74 -10.45 -5.75 7.43
C TYR A 74 -11.57 -4.88 8.01
N ASN A 75 -12.40 -4.35 7.11
CA ASN A 75 -13.78 -4.03 7.44
C ASN A 75 -14.64 -5.25 7.05
N THR A 76 -15.46 -5.77 7.96
CA THR A 76 -16.32 -6.95 7.71
C THR A 76 -17.27 -6.77 6.52
N LYS A 77 -17.48 -5.53 6.06
CA LYS A 77 -18.22 -5.23 4.83
C LYS A 77 -17.49 -5.59 3.53
N TRP A 78 -16.16 -5.66 3.54
CA TRP A 78 -15.32 -5.68 2.34
C TRP A 78 -14.51 -6.97 2.18
N MET A 79 -14.64 -7.91 3.11
CA MET A 79 -13.99 -9.21 3.08
C MET A 79 -15.04 -10.33 3.14
N LYS A 80 -14.92 -11.31 2.24
CA LYS A 80 -15.64 -12.57 2.30
C LYS A 80 -14.63 -13.69 2.53
N VAL A 81 -15.01 -14.61 3.41
CA VAL A 81 -14.17 -15.75 3.78
C VAL A 81 -14.99 -17.01 3.61
N TYR A 82 -14.45 -17.97 2.88
CA TYR A 82 -15.06 -19.27 2.62
C TYR A 82 -14.11 -20.37 3.11
N SER A 83 -14.65 -21.52 3.50
CA SER A 83 -13.82 -22.70 3.77
C SER A 83 -13.42 -23.37 2.44
N ILE A 84 -12.17 -23.81 2.31
CA ILE A 84 -11.74 -24.62 1.17
C ILE A 84 -12.35 -26.03 1.18
N GLU A 85 -12.86 -26.47 2.33
CA GLU A 85 -13.52 -27.77 2.47
C GLU A 85 -14.92 -27.79 1.86
N ASP A 86 -15.51 -26.61 1.59
CA ASP A 86 -16.74 -26.48 0.83
C ASP A 86 -16.45 -26.76 -0.66
N GLU A 87 -17.04 -27.82 -1.20
CA GLU A 87 -16.86 -28.22 -2.59
C GLU A 87 -17.27 -27.14 -3.60
N GLU A 88 -18.29 -26.34 -3.30
CA GLU A 88 -18.73 -25.27 -4.19
C GLU A 88 -17.70 -24.13 -4.17
N ALA A 89 -17.28 -23.70 -2.98
CA ALA A 89 -16.27 -22.66 -2.83
C ALA A 89 -14.94 -23.06 -3.50
N LYS A 90 -14.52 -24.32 -3.33
CA LYS A 90 -13.32 -24.86 -3.97
C LYS A 90 -13.41 -24.84 -5.50
N LYS A 91 -14.55 -25.26 -6.07
CA LYS A 91 -14.75 -25.22 -7.53
C LYS A 91 -14.68 -23.79 -8.06
N VAL A 92 -15.30 -22.84 -7.36
CA VAL A 92 -15.24 -21.41 -7.73
C VAL A 92 -13.81 -20.89 -7.64
N TYR A 93 -13.07 -21.26 -6.59
CA TYR A 93 -11.67 -20.89 -6.42
C TYR A 93 -10.78 -21.41 -7.56
N ASP A 94 -10.82 -22.71 -7.84
CA ASP A 94 -9.98 -23.32 -8.88
C ASP A 94 -10.27 -22.68 -10.26
N ALA A 95 -11.55 -22.46 -10.58
CA ALA A 95 -11.96 -21.80 -11.82
C ALA A 95 -11.50 -20.34 -11.89
N THR A 96 -11.61 -19.59 -10.78
CA THR A 96 -11.22 -18.18 -10.71
C THR A 96 -9.71 -18.04 -10.85
N ILE A 97 -8.92 -18.88 -10.19
CA ILE A 97 -7.46 -18.90 -10.31
C ILE A 97 -7.06 -19.16 -11.75
N GLU A 98 -7.62 -20.18 -12.40
CA GLU A 98 -7.26 -20.53 -13.77
C GLU A 98 -7.66 -19.43 -14.77
N ALA A 99 -8.87 -18.89 -14.65
CA ALA A 99 -9.35 -17.81 -15.52
C ALA A 99 -8.54 -16.51 -15.35
N SER A 100 -7.90 -16.33 -14.20
CA SER A 100 -7.10 -15.13 -13.88
C SER A 100 -5.65 -15.24 -14.37
N LYS A 101 -5.19 -16.44 -14.75
CA LYS A 101 -3.84 -16.61 -15.29
C LYS A 101 -3.70 -15.88 -16.62
N GLN A 102 -2.54 -15.25 -16.80
CA GLN A 102 -2.18 -14.52 -18.03
C GLN A 102 -3.10 -13.33 -18.38
N VAL A 103 -3.96 -12.90 -17.45
CA VAL A 103 -4.73 -11.68 -17.60
C VAL A 103 -3.86 -10.49 -17.23
N ASP A 104 -3.79 -9.49 -18.10
CA ASP A 104 -3.05 -8.27 -17.83
C ASP A 104 -3.61 -7.55 -16.59
N LYS A 105 -2.71 -6.95 -15.80
CA LYS A 105 -2.99 -6.34 -14.48
C LYS A 105 -3.63 -7.28 -13.45
N ILE A 106 -3.40 -8.58 -13.59
CA ILE A 106 -3.52 -9.54 -12.50
C ILE A 106 -2.13 -10.08 -12.19
N ILE A 107 -1.73 -9.98 -10.92
CA ILE A 107 -0.43 -10.44 -10.45
C ILE A 107 -0.64 -11.49 -9.37
N PHE A 108 0.00 -12.64 -9.54
CA PHE A 108 -0.05 -13.74 -8.59
C PHE A 108 1.00 -13.58 -7.49
N SER A 109 0.69 -14.10 -6.31
CA SER A 109 1.61 -14.22 -5.20
C SER A 109 2.73 -15.22 -5.53
N PRO A 110 3.86 -15.20 -4.81
CA PRO A 110 4.93 -16.18 -4.99
C PRO A 110 4.47 -17.65 -4.84
N SER A 111 3.36 -17.90 -4.14
CA SER A 111 2.79 -19.24 -3.97
C SER A 111 1.90 -19.69 -5.14
N ASP A 112 1.54 -18.78 -6.04
CA ASP A 112 0.53 -18.93 -7.11
C ASP A 112 -0.89 -19.29 -6.60
N ARG A 113 -1.15 -19.16 -5.29
CA ARG A 113 -2.46 -19.48 -4.67
C ARG A 113 -3.34 -18.25 -4.44
N GLU A 114 -2.76 -17.06 -4.57
CA GLU A 114 -3.45 -15.79 -4.41
C GLU A 114 -3.05 -14.83 -5.54
N PHE A 115 -3.90 -13.85 -5.82
CA PHE A 115 -3.61 -12.79 -6.76
C PHE A 115 -4.17 -11.44 -6.32
N ILE A 116 -3.62 -10.39 -6.93
CA ILE A 116 -4.13 -9.02 -6.88
C ILE A 116 -4.64 -8.68 -8.27
N ASP A 117 -5.91 -8.31 -8.37
CA ASP A 117 -6.55 -7.86 -9.61
C ASP A 117 -6.84 -6.36 -9.53
N PHE A 118 -6.04 -5.57 -10.27
CA PHE A 118 -6.05 -4.12 -10.27
C PHE A 118 -6.37 -3.52 -11.64
N ARG A 119 -7.04 -4.29 -12.51
CA ARG A 119 -7.52 -3.81 -13.81
C ARG A 119 -8.44 -2.59 -13.66
N ASN A 120 -8.26 -1.56 -14.48
CA ASN A 120 -9.12 -0.36 -14.40
C ASN A 120 -10.44 -0.53 -15.16
N ILE A 121 -11.18 -1.60 -14.88
CA ILE A 121 -12.49 -1.91 -15.48
C ILE A 121 -13.46 -2.41 -14.40
N ASP A 122 -14.76 -2.30 -14.68
CA ASP A 122 -15.81 -2.86 -13.80
C ASP A 122 -15.90 -4.39 -13.98
N ARG A 123 -15.96 -5.12 -12.86
CA ARG A 123 -15.74 -6.58 -12.79
C ARG A 123 -16.56 -7.17 -11.64
N GLU A 124 -17.50 -8.10 -11.86
CA GLU A 124 -18.06 -8.99 -10.81
C GLU A 124 -18.19 -8.40 -9.37
N GLY A 125 -18.79 -7.20 -9.22
CA GLY A 125 -18.96 -6.54 -7.91
C GLY A 125 -17.81 -5.62 -7.45
N TYR A 126 -16.80 -5.45 -8.29
CA TYR A 126 -15.67 -4.53 -8.18
C TYR A 126 -15.73 -3.44 -9.26
N LYS A 127 -15.32 -2.23 -8.90
CA LYS A 127 -15.23 -1.10 -9.84
C LYS A 127 -13.83 -0.94 -10.41
N SER A 128 -13.70 -0.11 -11.44
CA SER A 128 -12.42 0.28 -12.05
C SER A 128 -11.41 0.96 -11.09
N ASN A 129 -11.89 1.56 -9.99
CA ASN A 129 -11.11 2.22 -8.95
C ASN A 129 -10.85 1.34 -7.71
N GLU A 130 -11.16 0.04 -7.80
CA GLU A 130 -11.03 -0.91 -6.70
C GLU A 130 -10.00 -2.00 -7.02
N VAL A 131 -9.28 -2.43 -5.99
CA VAL A 131 -8.31 -3.53 -6.07
C VAL A 131 -8.85 -4.73 -5.29
N ARG A 132 -8.93 -5.86 -5.98
CA ARG A 132 -9.32 -7.15 -5.39
C ARG A 132 -8.08 -7.93 -5.01
N PHE A 133 -8.06 -8.41 -3.77
CA PHE A 133 -7.21 -9.53 -3.36
C PHE A 133 -8.08 -10.78 -3.32
N TYR A 134 -7.66 -11.85 -3.99
CA TYR A 134 -8.36 -13.11 -4.00
C TYR A 134 -7.38 -14.27 -3.90
N GLY A 135 -7.65 -15.23 -3.02
CA GLY A 135 -6.73 -16.35 -2.88
C GLY A 135 -7.05 -17.30 -1.74
N GLN A 136 -6.29 -18.39 -1.68
CA GLN A 136 -6.40 -19.36 -0.59
C GLN A 136 -5.26 -19.18 0.41
N LYS A 137 -5.62 -18.89 1.65
CA LYS A 137 -4.72 -18.87 2.80
C LYS A 137 -5.10 -19.99 3.76
N GLU A 138 -4.18 -20.92 4.00
CA GLU A 138 -4.41 -22.11 4.83
C GLU A 138 -5.67 -22.90 4.37
N ASP A 139 -6.68 -22.99 5.24
CA ASP A 139 -7.96 -23.67 5.02
C ASP A 139 -9.07 -22.73 4.50
N LYS A 140 -8.74 -21.46 4.20
CA LYS A 140 -9.71 -20.43 3.84
C LYS A 140 -9.44 -19.83 2.47
N ILE A 141 -10.52 -19.55 1.75
CA ILE A 141 -10.51 -18.69 0.57
C ILE A 141 -10.92 -17.30 1.02
N ILE A 142 -10.11 -16.30 0.68
CA ILE A 142 -10.32 -14.89 1.01
C ILE A 142 -10.64 -14.15 -0.29
N ASP A 143 -11.73 -13.39 -0.28
CA ASP A 143 -12.10 -12.44 -1.33
C ASP A 143 -12.28 -11.05 -0.69
N LEU A 144 -11.35 -10.14 -0.98
CA LEU A 144 -11.19 -8.89 -0.25
C LEU A 144 -11.06 -7.72 -1.22
N ARG A 145 -11.82 -6.65 -0.96
CA ARG A 145 -11.54 -5.32 -1.53
C ARG A 145 -10.39 -4.68 -0.75
N ALA A 146 -9.16 -4.89 -1.22
CA ALA A 146 -7.94 -4.44 -0.55
C ALA A 146 -7.79 -2.90 -0.60
N LEU A 147 -8.30 -2.28 -1.66
CA LEU A 147 -8.20 -0.85 -1.87
C LEU A 147 -9.42 -0.32 -2.63
N ASP A 148 -9.88 0.85 -2.21
CA ASP A 148 -10.90 1.67 -2.88
C ASP A 148 -10.37 3.10 -2.93
N CYS A 149 -10.07 3.57 -4.14
CA CYS A 149 -9.54 4.92 -4.34
C CYS A 149 -10.62 5.89 -4.81
N SER A 150 -10.41 7.19 -4.57
CA SER A 150 -11.45 8.19 -4.82
C SER A 150 -11.60 8.45 -6.31
N THR A 151 -12.80 8.18 -6.85
CA THR A 151 -13.14 8.56 -8.24
C THR A 151 -13.12 10.07 -8.44
N ARG A 152 -13.44 10.86 -7.41
CA ARG A 152 -13.37 12.33 -7.43
C ARG A 152 -11.94 12.84 -7.57
N ALA A 153 -10.98 12.08 -7.08
CA ALA A 153 -9.56 12.39 -7.20
C ALA A 153 -8.96 11.94 -8.55
N ASN A 154 -9.79 11.52 -9.52
CA ASN A 154 -9.34 10.90 -10.77
C ASN A 154 -8.31 9.79 -10.51
N CYS A 155 -8.58 8.95 -9.52
CA CYS A 155 -7.64 7.91 -9.17
C CYS A 155 -7.43 6.94 -10.34
N TYR A 156 -6.16 6.56 -10.55
CA TYR A 156 -5.76 5.47 -11.40
C TYR A 156 -4.85 4.50 -10.63
N ILE A 157 -5.21 3.22 -10.63
CA ILE A 157 -4.34 2.17 -10.10
C ILE A 157 -3.38 1.73 -11.17
N ASP A 158 -2.10 1.92 -10.90
CA ASP A 158 -1.05 1.76 -11.87
C ASP A 158 -0.49 0.33 -11.85
N ARG A 159 0.10 -0.08 -10.72
CA ARG A 159 0.76 -1.38 -10.58
C ARG A 159 0.49 -2.02 -9.22
N ALA A 160 0.63 -3.34 -9.17
CA ALA A 160 0.71 -4.08 -7.93
C ALA A 160 1.80 -5.15 -8.00
N TYR A 161 2.38 -5.50 -6.85
CA TYR A 161 3.34 -6.59 -6.73
C TYR A 161 3.42 -7.10 -5.29
N PHE A 162 3.76 -8.38 -5.16
CA PHE A 162 3.98 -9.01 -3.86
C PHE A 162 5.43 -8.86 -3.41
N LEU A 163 5.61 -8.49 -2.14
CA LEU A 163 6.88 -8.55 -1.42
C LEU A 163 7.05 -9.87 -0.66
N ASP A 164 5.93 -10.54 -0.38
CA ASP A 164 5.77 -11.90 0.13
C ASP A 164 4.31 -12.33 -0.11
N ASN A 165 3.89 -13.55 0.24
CA ASN A 165 2.50 -13.99 0.03
C ASN A 165 1.45 -13.12 0.74
N ASP A 166 1.82 -12.53 1.89
CA ASP A 166 0.92 -11.76 2.74
C ASP A 166 1.19 -10.24 2.75
N LEU A 167 2.23 -9.82 2.03
CA LEU A 167 2.68 -8.43 2.00
C LEU A 167 2.80 -7.99 0.56
N PHE A 168 2.04 -6.97 0.17
CA PHE A 168 2.05 -6.48 -1.20
C PHE A 168 1.95 -4.97 -1.26
N VAL A 169 2.31 -4.44 -2.41
CA VAL A 169 2.30 -3.01 -2.70
C VAL A 169 1.39 -2.76 -3.88
N VAL A 170 0.59 -1.70 -3.78
CA VAL A 170 -0.20 -1.15 -4.87
C VAL A 170 0.20 0.30 -5.08
N SER A 171 0.54 0.68 -6.31
CA SER A 171 0.74 2.08 -6.70
C SER A 171 -0.56 2.69 -7.23
N GLU A 172 -0.86 3.87 -6.71
CA GLU A 172 -2.00 4.70 -7.09
C GLU A 172 -1.48 6.07 -7.51
N ILE A 173 -2.11 6.65 -8.53
CA ILE A 173 -2.00 8.07 -8.84
C ILE A 173 -3.35 8.69 -8.56
N SER A 174 -3.37 9.79 -7.83
CA SER A 174 -4.60 10.51 -7.54
C SER A 174 -4.30 11.98 -7.33
N ARG A 175 -5.32 12.82 -7.51
CA ARG A 175 -5.23 14.22 -7.13
C ARG A 175 -4.98 14.33 -5.63
N ASN A 176 -4.20 15.34 -5.24
CA ASN A 176 -3.95 15.66 -3.84
C ASN A 176 -5.16 16.38 -3.21
N ILE A 177 -6.26 15.65 -3.05
CA ILE A 177 -7.49 16.12 -2.41
C ILE A 177 -7.91 15.12 -1.34
N ASP A 178 -8.51 15.62 -0.25
CA ASP A 178 -9.12 14.75 0.74
C ASP A 178 -10.30 13.99 0.11
N LYS A 179 -10.35 12.67 0.33
CA LYS A 179 -11.45 11.81 -0.16
C LYS A 179 -12.82 12.28 0.34
N LYS A 180 -12.90 12.99 1.46
CA LYS A 180 -14.12 13.50 2.08
C LYS A 180 -14.43 14.96 1.72
N ASP A 181 -13.55 15.65 1.00
CA ASP A 181 -13.78 17.03 0.63
C ASP A 181 -14.79 17.12 -0.53
N GLU A 182 -16.02 17.48 -0.17
CA GLU A 182 -17.10 17.67 -1.12
C GLU A 182 -17.01 19.00 -1.90
N THR A 183 -16.10 19.88 -1.54
CA THR A 183 -15.92 21.22 -2.11
C THR A 183 -14.72 21.32 -3.06
N ALA A 184 -13.85 20.31 -3.07
CA ALA A 184 -12.69 20.26 -3.96
C ALA A 184 -13.08 20.49 -5.42
N GLU A 185 -12.38 21.41 -6.10
CA GLU A 185 -12.66 21.78 -7.48
C GLU A 185 -12.57 20.56 -8.41
N ILE A 186 -13.51 20.45 -9.35
CA ILE A 186 -13.50 19.39 -10.34
C ILE A 186 -12.38 19.69 -11.33
N CYS A 187 -11.42 18.79 -11.45
CA CYS A 187 -10.42 18.81 -12.51
C CYS A 187 -10.65 17.58 -13.37
N LEU A 188 -10.81 17.75 -14.67
CA LEU A 188 -11.04 16.64 -15.60
C LEU A 188 -9.72 15.93 -15.91
N PRO A 189 -9.72 14.62 -16.22
CA PRO A 189 -8.50 13.88 -16.57
C PRO A 189 -7.69 14.46 -17.74
N GLU A 190 -8.34 15.21 -18.63
CA GLU A 190 -7.73 15.88 -19.79
C GLU A 190 -7.13 17.26 -19.46
N GLN A 191 -7.28 17.72 -18.22
CA GLN A 191 -6.75 19.01 -17.76
C GLN A 191 -5.47 18.79 -16.95
N THR A 192 -4.65 19.84 -16.87
CA THR A 192 -3.51 19.87 -15.95
C THR A 192 -4.02 20.02 -14.52
N CYS A 193 -3.71 19.05 -13.67
CA CYS A 193 -4.04 19.09 -12.25
C CYS A 193 -2.81 18.69 -11.42
N THR A 194 -2.87 19.01 -10.13
CA THR A 194 -1.92 18.53 -9.13
C THR A 194 -2.23 17.08 -8.73
N TYR A 195 -1.27 16.19 -8.94
CA TYR A 195 -1.32 14.76 -8.62
C TYR A 195 -0.23 14.40 -7.61
N THR A 196 -0.44 13.29 -6.91
CA THR A 196 0.56 12.60 -6.09
C THR A 196 0.57 11.10 -6.42
N PHE A 197 1.73 10.49 -6.28
CA PHE A 197 1.85 9.05 -6.27
C PHE A 197 1.67 8.54 -4.84
N LYS A 198 0.88 7.48 -4.70
CA LYS A 198 0.62 6.81 -3.44
C LYS A 198 1.05 5.35 -3.54
N LEU A 199 1.79 4.89 -2.54
CA LEU A 199 2.14 3.49 -2.35
C LEU A 199 1.38 2.95 -1.17
N HIS A 200 0.54 1.96 -1.43
CA HIS A 200 -0.22 1.25 -0.42
C HIS A 200 0.51 -0.04 -0.10
N LEU A 201 1.20 -0.06 1.03
CA LEU A 201 1.77 -1.29 1.58
C LEU A 201 0.68 -2.00 2.39
N VAL A 202 0.25 -3.16 1.92
CA VAL A 202 -0.85 -3.92 2.49
C VAL A 202 -0.29 -5.19 3.13
N ASP A 203 -0.51 -5.34 4.43
CA ASP A 203 -0.09 -6.48 5.24
C ASP A 203 -1.30 -7.21 5.81
N LEU A 204 -1.55 -8.40 5.25
CA LEU A 204 -2.69 -9.23 5.62
C LEU A 204 -2.52 -9.92 6.99
N ILE A 205 -1.28 -10.14 7.45
CA ILE A 205 -1.01 -10.76 8.76
C ILE A 205 -1.34 -9.76 9.87
N ASN A 206 -0.87 -8.53 9.73
CA ASN A 206 -1.04 -7.50 10.74
C ASN A 206 -2.32 -6.67 10.57
N ASN A 207 -3.15 -7.01 9.57
CA ASN A 207 -4.35 -6.24 9.22
C ASN A 207 -4.05 -4.74 9.06
N ALA A 208 -2.95 -4.41 8.37
CA ALA A 208 -2.46 -3.05 8.32
C ALA A 208 -2.19 -2.62 6.88
N ARG A 209 -2.65 -1.41 6.55
CA ARG A 209 -2.31 -0.70 5.32
C ARG A 209 -1.60 0.59 5.67
N TRP A 210 -0.38 0.74 5.17
CA TRP A 210 0.35 2.00 5.22
C TRP A 210 0.27 2.68 3.87
N ILE A 211 -0.03 3.97 3.88
CA ILE A 211 -0.12 4.79 2.67
C ILE A 211 1.04 5.77 2.72
N TYR A 212 1.95 5.62 1.76
CA TYR A 212 3.06 6.55 1.54
C TYR A 212 2.74 7.43 0.35
N GLU A 213 2.95 8.72 0.47
CA GLU A 213 2.65 9.71 -0.55
C GLU A 213 3.91 10.44 -0.99
N SER A 214 4.09 10.62 -2.30
CA SER A 214 5.18 11.41 -2.89
C SER A 214 4.92 12.91 -2.76
N GLU A 215 5.89 13.72 -3.19
CA GLU A 215 5.62 15.13 -3.46
C GLU A 215 4.59 15.29 -4.59
N SER A 216 3.91 16.44 -4.58
CA SER A 216 2.90 16.79 -5.58
C SER A 216 3.55 17.28 -6.87
N PHE A 217 2.95 16.93 -8.00
CA PHE A 217 3.41 17.35 -9.33
C PHE A 217 2.21 17.68 -10.24
N GLU A 218 2.44 18.48 -11.27
CA GLU A 218 1.42 18.84 -12.26
C GLU A 218 1.46 17.86 -13.44
N ALA A 219 0.29 17.33 -13.83
CA ALA A 219 0.18 16.45 -14.98
C ALA A 219 -1.21 16.49 -15.61
N VAL A 220 -1.30 16.08 -16.88
CA VAL A 220 -2.56 15.69 -17.53
C VAL A 220 -2.68 14.17 -17.41
N LEU A 221 -3.70 13.68 -16.70
CA LEU A 221 -3.78 12.25 -16.37
C LEU A 221 -3.91 11.36 -17.60
N THR A 222 -4.66 11.79 -18.61
CA THR A 222 -4.83 11.01 -19.86
C THR A 222 -3.54 10.89 -20.67
N GLU A 223 -2.61 11.85 -20.53
CA GLU A 223 -1.28 11.79 -21.13
C GLU A 223 -0.30 10.98 -20.26
N LEU A 224 -0.50 11.00 -18.93
CA LEU A 224 0.32 10.27 -17.99
C LEU A 224 0.04 8.76 -18.02
N ILE A 225 -1.23 8.32 -18.07
CA ILE A 225 -1.60 6.90 -17.99
C ILE A 225 -0.90 5.99 -19.00
N PRO A 226 -0.83 6.32 -20.31
CA PRO A 226 -0.09 5.52 -21.30
C PRO A 226 1.41 5.43 -20.99
N ASN A 227 1.90 6.38 -20.19
CA ASN A 227 3.28 6.51 -19.76
C ASN A 227 3.55 5.84 -18.39
N LEU A 228 2.62 5.09 -17.82
CA LEU A 228 2.87 4.32 -16.59
C LEU A 228 3.29 2.87 -16.87
#